data_AF-A0A849G823-F1
#
_entry.id   AF-A0A849G823-F1
#
_cell.length_a   1.000
_cell.length_b   1.000
_cell.length_c   1.000
_cell.angle_alpha   90.00
_cell.angle_beta   90.00
_cell.angle_gamma   90.00
#
_symmetry.space_group_name_H-M   'P 1'
#
loop_
_entity.id
_entity.type
_entity.pdbx_description
1 polymer ?
#
loop_
_entity_poly.entity_id
_entity_poly.type
_entity_poly.pdbx_seq_one_letter_code
_entity_poly.pdbx_strand_id
1 'polypeptide(L)'
;MIITASYVLVMVLGVTVLMLAAWGIFSPDSLVRMVTNAMDQSYGMYLAVIVRLILGAALIIVAPVSRFPVIFEVLGWLTLIAAAGVIILGRERIRRVLAWFAQSSAAMIRLWLLFGMAFAGFLVYGVL
;
A
#
# COMPACT_ATOMS: atom_id res chain seq x y z
N MET A 1 23.80 -2.05 -8.45
CA MET A 1 23.11 -3.22 -7.85
C MET A 1 21.93 -2.82 -6.97
N ILE A 2 22.12 -1.92 -5.98
CA ILE A 2 21.03 -1.50 -5.06
C ILE A 2 19.86 -0.86 -5.82
N ILE A 3 20.13 0.06 -6.75
CA ILE A 3 19.08 0.74 -7.55
C ILE A 3 18.24 -0.26 -8.36
N THR A 4 18.90 -1.21 -9.03
CA THR A 4 18.24 -2.23 -9.86
C THR A 4 17.35 -3.14 -9.02
N ALA A 5 17.79 -3.51 -7.81
CA ALA A 5 16.99 -4.29 -6.87
C ALA A 5 15.76 -3.50 -6.38
N SER A 6 15.92 -2.23 -6.01
CA SER A 6 14.80 -1.36 -5.61
C SER A 6 13.80 -1.17 -6.74
N TYR A 7 14.25 -1.06 -7.99
CA TYR A 7 13.41 -1.02 -9.19
C TYR A 7 12.49 -2.23 -9.30
N VAL A 8 13.07 -3.44 -9.25
CA VAL A 8 12.30 -4.69 -9.31
C VAL A 8 11.33 -4.78 -8.14
N LEU A 9 11.75 -4.35 -6.95
CA LEU A 9 10.93 -4.38 -5.75
C LEU A 9 9.70 -3.46 -5.89
N VAL A 10 9.89 -2.21 -6.31
CA VAL A 10 8.78 -1.26 -6.55
C VAL A 10 7.86 -1.78 -7.66
N MET A 11 8.42 -2.38 -8.72
CA MET A 11 7.63 -2.95 -9.81
C MET A 11 6.77 -4.13 -9.35
N VAL A 12 7.37 -5.10 -8.64
CA VAL A 12 6.66 -6.28 -8.12
C VAL A 12 5.59 -5.87 -7.12
N LEU A 13 5.90 -4.96 -6.18
CA LEU A 13 4.93 -4.46 -5.23
C LEU A 13 3.81 -3.66 -5.92
N GLY A 14 4.15 -2.78 -6.86
CA GLY A 14 3.19 -1.99 -7.63
C GLY A 14 2.23 -2.87 -8.43
N VAL A 15 2.75 -3.89 -9.13
CA VAL A 15 1.93 -4.86 -9.87
C VAL A 15 1.05 -5.67 -8.92
N THR A 16 1.57 -6.09 -7.77
CA THR A 16 0.79 -6.82 -6.77
C THR A 16 -0.37 -5.96 -6.26
N VAL A 17 -0.11 -4.69 -5.94
CA VAL A 17 -1.14 -3.75 -5.50
C VAL A 17 -2.16 -3.49 -6.62
N LEU A 18 -1.72 -3.35 -7.87
CA LEU A 18 -2.62 -3.23 -9.03
C LEU A 18 -3.55 -4.44 -9.16
N MET A 19 -3.02 -5.65 -9.06
CA MET A 19 -3.81 -6.88 -9.16
C MET A 19 -4.82 -7.00 -8.02
N LEU A 20 -4.38 -6.71 -6.79
CA LEU A 20 -5.28 -6.70 -5.62
C LEU A 20 -6.37 -5.64 -5.78
N ALA A 21 -6.02 -4.41 -6.17
CA ALA A 21 -6.97 -3.33 -6.38
C ALA A 21 -7.99 -3.67 -7.48
N ALA A 22 -7.52 -4.21 -8.60
CA ALA A 22 -8.38 -4.67 -9.70
C ALA A 22 -9.35 -5.75 -9.23
N TRP A 23 -8.88 -6.77 -8.51
CA TRP A 23 -9.73 -7.82 -7.96
C TRP A 23 -10.78 -7.27 -6.98
N GLY A 24 -10.40 -6.30 -6.15
CA GLY A 24 -11.29 -5.61 -5.23
C GLY A 24 -12.43 -4.85 -5.86
N ILE A 25 -12.21 -4.29 -7.05
CA ILE A 25 -13.26 -3.53 -7.74
C ILE A 25 -14.43 -4.47 -8.10
N PHE A 26 -14.11 -5.70 -8.53
CA PHE A 26 -15.12 -6.73 -8.83
C PHE A 26 -15.79 -7.28 -7.57
N SER A 27 -15.01 -7.57 -6.53
CA SER A 27 -15.51 -8.16 -5.27
C SER A 27 -14.96 -7.44 -4.03
N PRO A 28 -15.52 -6.28 -3.66
CA PRO A 28 -15.00 -5.49 -2.54
C PRO A 28 -15.13 -6.24 -1.20
N ASP A 29 -16.22 -6.97 -0.99
CA ASP A 29 -16.47 -7.73 0.24
C ASP A 29 -15.46 -8.87 0.44
N SER A 30 -15.05 -9.54 -0.63
CA SER A 30 -14.04 -10.60 -0.58
C SER A 30 -12.67 -10.06 -0.16
N LEU A 31 -12.27 -8.90 -0.70
CA LEU A 31 -11.04 -8.25 -0.28
C LEU A 31 -11.08 -7.79 1.17
N VAL A 32 -12.17 -7.13 1.58
CA VAL A 32 -12.30 -6.65 2.95
C VAL A 32 -12.21 -7.82 3.93
N ARG A 33 -12.86 -8.95 3.65
CA ARG A 33 -12.74 -10.18 4.47
C ARG A 33 -11.31 -10.73 4.49
N MET A 34 -10.63 -10.80 3.34
CA MET A 34 -9.25 -11.28 3.25
C MET A 34 -8.30 -10.41 4.08
N VAL A 35 -8.39 -9.08 3.93
CA VAL A 35 -7.56 -8.11 4.66
C VAL A 35 -7.87 -8.15 6.15
N THR A 36 -9.15 -8.25 6.52
CA THR A 36 -9.56 -8.35 7.93
C THR A 36 -9.03 -9.63 8.57
N ASN A 37 -9.14 -10.78 7.89
CA ASN A 37 -8.59 -12.05 8.38
C ASN A 37 -7.07 -12.01 8.52
N ALA A 38 -6.37 -11.43 7.53
CA ALA A 38 -4.92 -11.27 7.61
C ALA A 38 -4.51 -10.36 8.78
N MET A 39 -5.22 -9.25 8.98
CA MET A 39 -4.97 -8.28 10.06
C MET A 39 -5.28 -8.83 11.46
N ASP A 40 -6.32 -9.67 11.60
CA ASP A 40 -6.66 -10.31 12.86
C ASP A 40 -5.55 -11.27 13.33
N GLN A 41 -4.73 -11.80 12.41
CA GLN A 41 -3.62 -12.65 12.80
C GLN A 41 -2.43 -11.87 13.38
N SER A 42 -1.75 -12.46 14.38
CA SER A 42 -0.63 -11.83 15.12
C SER A 42 0.55 -11.38 14.24
N TYR A 43 0.68 -11.89 13.01
CA TYR A 43 1.73 -11.47 12.08
C TYR A 43 1.27 -10.43 11.04
N GLY A 44 -0.03 -10.31 10.76
CA GLY A 44 -0.51 -9.48 9.63
C GLY A 44 -0.18 -8.00 9.76
N MET A 45 -0.31 -7.45 10.97
CA MET A 45 0.07 -6.05 11.23
C MET A 45 1.58 -5.83 11.06
N TYR A 46 2.42 -6.73 11.55
CA TYR A 46 3.86 -6.64 11.37
C TYR A 46 4.24 -6.74 9.90
N LEU A 47 3.63 -7.67 9.15
CA LEU A 47 3.83 -7.79 7.71
C LEU A 47 3.44 -6.50 6.97
N ALA A 48 2.28 -5.92 7.27
CA ALA A 48 1.84 -4.68 6.63
C ALA A 48 2.76 -3.50 6.93
N VAL A 49 3.32 -3.42 8.15
CA VAL A 49 4.32 -2.42 8.52
C VAL A 49 5.62 -2.64 7.76
N ILE A 50 6.15 -3.87 7.76
CA ILE A 50 7.40 -4.22 7.09
C ILE A 50 7.30 -3.91 5.59
N VAL A 51 6.22 -4.34 4.94
CA VAL A 51 6.00 -4.07 3.51
C VAL A 51 5.93 -2.56 3.25
N ARG A 52 5.27 -1.77 4.09
CA ARG A 52 5.23 -0.30 3.94
C ARG A 52 6.59 0.35 4.16
N LEU A 53 7.39 -0.12 5.12
CA LEU A 53 8.74 0.38 5.35
C LEU A 53 9.66 0.08 4.16
N ILE A 54 9.61 -1.15 3.65
CA ILE A 54 10.39 -1.55 2.47
C ILE A 54 9.96 -0.75 1.25
N LEU A 55 8.65 -0.61 1.02
CA LEU A 55 8.12 0.17 -0.10
C LEU A 55 8.54 1.65 -0.01
N GLY A 56 8.37 2.28 1.15
CA GLY A 56 8.73 3.68 1.36
C GLY A 56 10.23 3.95 1.16
N ALA A 57 11.09 3.08 1.70
CA ALA A 57 12.52 3.14 1.47
C ALA A 57 12.88 2.94 -0.01
N ALA A 58 12.25 1.97 -0.68
CA ALA A 58 12.49 1.71 -2.10
C ALA A 58 12.09 2.90 -2.98
N LEU A 59 10.98 3.59 -2.66
CA LEU A 59 10.55 4.80 -3.37
C LEU A 59 11.57 5.93 -3.22
N ILE A 60 12.13 6.16 -2.03
CA ILE A 60 13.15 7.19 -1.79
C ILE A 60 14.45 6.86 -2.56
N ILE A 61 14.86 5.59 -2.56
CA ILE A 61 16.08 5.15 -3.28
C ILE A 61 15.92 5.29 -4.80
N VAL A 62 14.73 5.01 -5.33
CA VAL A 62 14.44 5.10 -6.76
C VAL A 62 14.11 6.53 -7.20
N ALA A 63 13.70 7.41 -6.28
CA ALA A 63 13.35 8.80 -6.54
C ALA A 63 14.33 9.54 -7.49
N PRO A 64 15.65 9.60 -7.24
CA PRO A 64 16.57 10.37 -8.10
C PRO A 64 16.69 9.86 -9.54
N VAL A 65 16.25 8.62 -9.81
CA VAL A 65 16.32 7.97 -11.13
C VAL A 65 14.96 7.91 -11.81
N SER A 66 13.90 8.24 -11.09
CA SER A 66 12.52 8.19 -11.58
C SER A 66 12.17 9.42 -12.42
N ARG A 67 11.10 9.32 -13.22
CA ARG A 67 10.61 10.47 -14.01
C ARG A 67 10.15 11.65 -13.15
N PHE A 68 9.77 11.40 -11.90
CA PHE A 68 9.23 12.40 -10.97
C PHE A 68 9.88 12.30 -9.59
N PRO A 69 11.15 12.73 -9.43
CA PRO A 69 11.93 12.51 -8.21
C PRO A 69 11.27 13.05 -6.95
N VAL A 70 10.76 14.29 -7.00
CA VAL A 70 10.10 14.95 -5.86
C VAL A 70 8.85 14.21 -5.42
N ILE A 71 8.05 13.69 -6.37
CA ILE A 71 6.82 12.97 -6.04
C ILE A 71 7.15 11.64 -5.36
N PHE A 72 8.13 10.90 -5.90
CA PHE A 72 8.56 9.62 -5.33
C PHE A 72 9.13 9.78 -3.92
N GLU A 73 9.91 10.84 -3.67
CA GLU A 73 10.45 11.15 -2.36
C GLU A 73 9.33 11.49 -1.35
N VAL A 74 8.39 12.36 -1.72
CA VAL A 74 7.25 12.72 -0.86
C VAL A 74 6.39 11.50 -0.55
N LEU A 75 6.09 10.66 -1.54
CA LEU A 75 5.33 9.42 -1.34
C LEU A 75 6.08 8.41 -0.47
N GLY A 76 7.40 8.32 -0.62
CA GLY A 76 8.26 7.50 0.23
C GLY A 76 8.21 7.94 1.69
N TRP A 77 8.39 9.24 1.96
CA TRP A 77 8.25 9.76 3.33
C TRP A 77 6.84 9.58 3.89
N LEU A 78 5.80 9.83 3.10
CA LEU A 78 4.41 9.67 3.52
C LEU A 78 4.11 8.21 3.90
N THR A 79 4.61 7.25 3.13
CA THR A 79 4.45 5.82 3.44
C THR A 79 5.21 5.40 4.69
N LEU A 80 6.43 5.92 4.92
CA LEU A 80 7.18 5.68 6.16
C LEU A 80 6.48 6.27 7.38
N ILE A 81 5.97 7.50 7.29
CA ILE A 81 5.21 8.15 8.37
C ILE A 81 3.93 7.36 8.67
N ALA A 82 3.22 6.90 7.63
CA ALA A 82 2.04 6.06 7.81
C ALA A 82 2.38 4.72 8.50
N ALA A 83 3.50 4.09 8.15
CA ALA A 83 3.96 2.86 8.80
C ALA A 83 4.31 3.10 10.28
N ALA A 84 4.98 4.20 10.60
CA ALA A 84 5.27 4.60 11.98
C ALA A 84 3.98 4.87 12.76
N GLY A 85 3.01 5.57 12.15
CA GLY A 85 1.69 5.81 12.74
C GLY A 85 0.96 4.52 13.09
N VAL A 86 1.03 3.50 12.21
CA VAL A 86 0.47 2.17 12.45
C VAL A 86 1.11 1.50 13.68
N ILE A 87 2.43 1.59 13.85
CA ILE A 87 3.13 1.07 15.03
C ILE A 87 2.66 1.78 16.31
N ILE A 88 2.56 3.12 16.27
CA ILE A 88 2.18 3.94 17.42
C ILE A 88 0.72 3.74 17.84
N LEU A 89 -0.19 3.61 16.86
CA LEU A 89 -1.63 3.44 17.11
C LEU A 89 -1.97 2.08 17.74
N GLY A 90 -1.14 1.06 17.50
CA GLY A 90 -1.36 -0.29 18.00
C GLY A 90 -2.49 -1.05 17.30
N ARG A 91 -2.58 -2.36 17.57
CA ARG A 91 -3.54 -3.29 16.93
C ARG A 91 -4.99 -2.88 17.12
N GLU A 92 -5.37 -2.45 18.31
CA GLU A 92 -6.76 -2.19 18.67
C GLU A 92 -7.36 -1.01 17.91
N ARG A 93 -6.60 0.08 17.74
CA ARG A 93 -7.06 1.25 16.97
C ARG A 93 -7.18 0.91 15.49
N ILE A 94 -6.22 0.17 14.94
CA ILE A 94 -6.27 -0.27 13.54
C ILE A 94 -7.47 -1.18 13.30
N ARG A 95 -7.75 -2.10 14.22
CA ARG A 95 -8.94 -2.97 14.13
C ARG A 95 -10.23 -2.16 14.13
N ARG A 96 -10.32 -1.11 14.94
CA ARG A 96 -11.46 -0.19 14.95
C ARG A 96 -11.61 0.57 13.63
N VAL A 97 -10.51 1.06 13.06
CA VAL A 97 -10.51 1.71 11.74
C VAL A 97 -10.92 0.71 10.65
N LEU A 98 -10.41 -0.52 10.69
CA LEU A 98 -10.77 -1.57 9.74
C LEU A 98 -12.25 -1.93 9.84
N ALA A 99 -12.80 -2.04 11.05
CA ALA A 99 -14.21 -2.30 11.28
C ALA A 99 -15.10 -1.16 10.74
N TRP A 100 -14.67 0.09 10.90
CA TRP A 100 -15.35 1.25 10.31
C TRP A 100 -15.30 1.23 8.78
N PHE A 101 -14.16 0.85 8.20
CA PHE A 101 -14.03 0.65 6.75
C PHE A 101 -14.90 -0.52 6.24
N ALA A 102 -14.98 -1.62 6.98
CA ALA A 102 -15.81 -2.77 6.62
C ALA A 102 -17.32 -2.47 6.69
N GLN A 103 -17.73 -1.49 7.49
CA GLN A 103 -19.11 -0.99 7.56
C GLN A 103 -19.40 0.10 6.53
N SER A 104 -18.39 0.59 5.80
CA SER A 104 -18.58 1.60 4.76
C SER A 104 -19.26 1.02 3.53
N SER A 105 -19.94 1.87 2.75
CA SER A 105 -20.63 1.43 1.55
C SER A 105 -19.67 0.83 0.52
N ALA A 106 -20.13 -0.19 -0.22
CA ALA A 106 -19.34 -0.82 -1.28
C ALA A 106 -18.85 0.19 -2.34
N ALA A 107 -19.61 1.27 -2.57
CA ALA A 107 -19.20 2.37 -3.45
C ALA A 107 -17.97 3.12 -2.92
N MET A 108 -17.92 3.39 -1.61
CA MET A 108 -16.77 4.03 -0.97
C MET A 108 -15.52 3.15 -1.08
N ILE A 109 -15.67 1.85 -0.83
CA ILE A 109 -14.56 0.88 -0.95
C ILE A 109 -14.05 0.82 -2.40
N ARG A 110 -14.96 0.76 -3.39
CA ARG A 110 -14.59 0.79 -4.81
C ARG A 110 -13.85 2.08 -5.19
N LEU A 111 -14.26 3.23 -4.66
CA LEU A 111 -13.58 4.50 -4.91
C LEU A 111 -12.14 4.48 -4.38
N TRP A 112 -11.94 3.96 -3.17
CA TRP A 112 -10.60 3.78 -2.59
C TRP A 112 -9.75 2.78 -3.40
N LEU A 113 -10.35 1.72 -3.91
CA LEU A 113 -9.66 0.74 -4.75
C LEU A 113 -9.30 1.31 -6.13
N LEU A 114 -10.19 2.09 -6.75
CA LEU A 114 -9.88 2.85 -7.96
C LEU A 114 -8.72 3.82 -7.74
N PHE A 115 -8.73 4.54 -6.62
CA PHE A 115 -7.62 5.41 -6.25
C PHE A 115 -6.32 4.63 -6.06
N GLY A 116 -6.38 3.48 -5.36
CA GLY A 116 -5.23 2.59 -5.19
C GLY A 116 -4.70 2.03 -6.51
N MET A 117 -5.59 1.73 -7.46
CA MET A 117 -5.24 1.26 -8.80
C MET A 117 -4.55 2.37 -9.61
N ALA A 118 -5.12 3.57 -9.61
CA ALA A 118 -4.51 4.74 -10.27
C ALA A 118 -3.13 5.07 -9.66
N PHE A 119 -3.03 5.03 -8.33
CA PHE A 119 -1.78 5.25 -7.61
C PHE A 119 -0.72 4.21 -7.95
N ALA A 120 -1.07 2.92 -7.95
CA ALA A 120 -0.13 1.86 -8.27
C ALA A 120 0.28 1.88 -9.76
N GLY A 121 -0.63 2.24 -10.66
CA GLY A 121 -0.32 2.50 -12.06
C GLY A 121 0.65 3.68 -12.25
N PHE A 122 0.45 4.77 -11.50
CA PHE A 122 1.36 5.91 -11.48
C PHE A 122 2.77 5.52 -11.00
N LEU A 123 2.87 4.70 -9.95
CA LEU A 123 4.16 4.20 -9.47
C LEU A 123 4.88 3.36 -10.53
N VAL A 124 4.18 2.43 -11.19
CA VAL A 124 4.77 1.63 -12.26
C VAL A 124 5.23 2.52 -13.42
N TYR A 125 4.41 3.48 -13.84
CA TYR A 125 4.75 4.42 -14.91
C TYR A 125 5.92 5.36 -14.56
N GLY A 126 6.02 5.80 -13.31
CA GLY A 126 7.10 6.69 -12.88
C GLY A 126 8.46 6.02 -12.79
N VAL A 127 8.46 4.70 -12.59
CA VAL A 127 9.67 3.86 -12.58
C VAL A 127 10.08 3.46 -14.00
N LEU A 128 9.13 3.26 -14.93
CA LEU A 128 9.36 2.80 -16.31
C LEU A 128 9.91 3.89 -17.26
#